data_AF-A0A9Q6A4N6-F1
#
_entry.id   AF-A0A9Q6A4N6-F1
#
_cell.length_a   1.000
_cell.length_b   1.000
_cell.length_c   1.000
_cell.angle_alpha   90.00
_cell.angle_beta   90.00
_cell.angle_gamma   90.00
#
_symmetry.space_group_name_H-M   'P 1'
#
loop_
_entity.id
_entity.type
_entity.pdbx_description
1 polymer ?
#
loop_
_entity_poly.entity_id
_entity_poly.type
_entity_poly.pdbx_seq_one_letter_code
_entity_poly.pdbx_strand_id
1 'polypeptide(L)'
;MKKYLLFLTTIALILSLNTNAFAKNTSGDLSQKQALQLAITAREHFWNTMSGHNPKAKKAVCPSGTFEHQNLQYVYMCSDLGTKEKAVNYLTPIFSKTAIEKGFKDYHFVVSKGKLAVPVGDGDNLLNWKKSTAKLISKKGGTVTYEFTVPTLDGSPSAKRKVTFVKENKKWKVNRFDAVI
;
A
#
# COMPACT_ATOMS: atom_id res chain seq x y z
N MET A 1 88.21 9.63 4.88
CA MET A 1 87.09 8.75 4.45
C MET A 1 85.79 9.38 4.95
N LYS A 2 85.03 10.03 4.05
CA LYS A 2 83.67 9.67 3.59
C LYS A 2 82.65 9.52 4.73
N LYS A 3 81.44 10.10 4.72
CA LYS A 3 80.70 11.13 3.95
C LYS A 3 79.38 11.29 4.75
N TYR A 4 78.82 12.49 4.85
CA TYR A 4 77.50 12.75 5.45
C TYR A 4 76.39 11.98 4.70
N LEU A 5 75.44 11.40 5.43
CA LEU A 5 74.20 10.85 4.85
C LEU A 5 72.99 11.48 5.53
N LEU A 6 72.39 12.44 4.83
CA LEU A 6 71.02 12.91 5.04
C LEU A 6 70.05 11.77 4.75
N PHE A 7 69.07 11.54 5.63
CA PHE A 7 67.87 10.77 5.31
C PHE A 7 66.69 11.72 5.07
N LEU A 8 66.30 11.84 3.80
CA LEU A 8 65.02 12.37 3.36
C LEU A 8 63.96 11.28 3.52
N THR A 9 62.97 11.48 4.40
CA THR A 9 61.78 10.62 4.45
C THR A 9 60.63 11.32 3.77
N THR A 10 60.20 10.74 2.65
CA THR A 10 59.08 11.13 1.80
C THR A 10 57.73 10.93 2.52
N ILE A 11 56.88 11.95 2.46
CA ILE A 11 55.48 11.90 2.90
C ILE A 11 54.67 11.17 1.82
N ALA A 12 54.13 9.99 2.16
CA ALA A 12 53.17 9.29 1.31
C ALA A 12 51.76 9.85 1.56
N LEU A 13 51.23 10.59 0.59
CA LEU A 13 49.86 11.09 0.59
C LEU A 13 48.90 9.95 0.20
N ILE A 14 48.20 9.37 1.17
CA ILE A 14 47.17 8.36 0.91
C ILE A 14 45.88 9.09 0.53
N LEU A 15 45.59 9.15 -0.77
CA LEU A 15 44.26 9.51 -1.28
C LEU A 15 43.27 8.38 -0.94
N SER A 16 42.48 8.56 0.11
CA SER A 16 41.31 7.74 0.37
C SER A 16 40.23 8.07 -0.67
N LEU A 17 40.16 7.28 -1.75
CA LEU A 17 39.04 7.28 -2.67
C LEU A 17 37.80 6.79 -1.91
N ASN A 18 36.89 7.71 -1.57
CA ASN A 18 35.54 7.39 -1.13
C ASN A 18 34.79 6.78 -2.32
N THR A 19 34.92 5.47 -2.50
CA THR A 19 34.03 4.70 -3.37
C THR A 19 32.69 4.62 -2.66
N ASN A 20 31.77 5.52 -3.06
CA ASN A 20 30.35 5.31 -2.84
C ASN A 20 29.93 4.08 -3.64
N ALA A 21 30.17 2.90 -3.06
CA ALA A 21 29.62 1.65 -3.53
C ALA A 21 28.09 1.77 -3.43
N PHE A 22 27.43 2.02 -4.55
CA PHE A 22 26.00 1.79 -4.68
C PHE A 22 25.77 0.30 -4.41
N ALA A 23 25.41 -0.02 -3.16
CA ALA A 23 25.03 -1.37 -2.77
C ALA A 23 23.91 -1.84 -3.70
N LYS A 24 24.21 -2.85 -4.51
CA LYS A 24 23.27 -3.56 -5.36
C LYS A 24 22.13 -4.07 -4.47
N ASN A 25 20.95 -3.50 -4.63
CA ASN A 25 19.78 -3.77 -3.80
C ASN A 25 19.53 -5.28 -3.63
N THR A 26 19.47 -5.70 -2.37
CA THR A 26 19.17 -7.06 -1.93
C THR A 26 17.81 -7.55 -2.43
N SER A 27 17.79 -8.78 -2.93
CA SER A 27 16.66 -9.53 -3.51
C SER A 27 15.42 -9.76 -2.60
N GLY A 28 15.26 -9.03 -1.49
CA GLY A 28 14.20 -9.21 -0.49
C GLY A 28 13.42 -7.93 -0.11
N ASP A 29 13.73 -6.82 -0.78
CA ASP A 29 13.10 -5.52 -0.51
C ASP A 29 12.01 -5.15 -1.51
N LEU A 30 11.03 -4.39 -1.04
CA LEU A 30 9.94 -3.90 -1.86
C LEU A 30 10.48 -2.89 -2.87
N SER A 31 10.52 -3.25 -4.14
CA SER A 31 10.91 -2.37 -5.25
C SER A 31 9.79 -1.39 -5.62
N GLN A 32 10.12 -0.34 -6.39
CA GLN A 32 9.13 0.60 -6.95
C GLN A 32 8.04 -0.10 -7.76
N LYS A 33 8.42 -1.07 -8.62
CA LYS A 33 7.47 -1.83 -9.43
C LYS A 33 6.52 -2.65 -8.56
N GLN A 34 7.04 -3.32 -7.53
CA GLN A 34 6.20 -4.08 -6.59
C GLN A 34 5.30 -3.16 -5.76
N ALA A 35 5.81 -2.02 -5.30
CA ALA A 35 5.02 -1.03 -4.57
C ALA A 35 3.87 -0.48 -5.42
N LEU A 36 4.10 -0.18 -6.70
CA LEU A 36 3.06 0.24 -7.63
C LEU A 36 1.99 -0.84 -7.85
N GLN A 37 2.41 -2.08 -8.04
CA GLN A 37 1.46 -3.20 -8.20
C GLN A 37 0.62 -3.40 -6.94
N LEU A 38 1.24 -3.40 -5.75
CA LEU A 38 0.52 -3.47 -4.48
C LEU A 38 -0.44 -2.30 -4.29
N ALA A 39 -0.04 -1.08 -4.67
CA ALA A 39 -0.90 0.10 -4.61
C ALA A 39 -2.15 -0.07 -5.51
N ILE A 40 -1.98 -0.48 -6.77
CA ILE A 40 -3.08 -0.71 -7.70
C ILE A 40 -4.00 -1.82 -7.19
N THR A 41 -3.44 -2.92 -6.68
CA THR A 41 -4.23 -4.01 -6.09
C THR A 41 -4.97 -3.56 -4.84
N ALA A 42 -4.38 -2.71 -3.99
CA ALA A 42 -5.04 -2.12 -2.83
C ALA A 42 -6.24 -1.25 -3.23
N ARG A 43 -6.09 -0.40 -4.24
CA ARG A 43 -7.21 0.37 -4.83
C ARG A 43 -8.34 -0.54 -5.28
N GLU A 44 -8.02 -1.60 -6.03
CA GLU A 44 -9.01 -2.56 -6.51
C GLU A 44 -9.77 -3.21 -5.35
N HIS A 45 -9.06 -3.68 -4.32
CA HIS A 45 -9.68 -4.33 -3.16
C HIS A 45 -10.52 -3.36 -2.33
N PHE A 46 -10.09 -2.11 -2.18
CA PHE A 46 -10.85 -1.06 -1.51
C PHE A 46 -12.20 -0.86 -2.21
N TRP A 47 -12.20 -0.55 -3.52
CA TRP A 47 -13.42 -0.27 -4.25
C TRP A 47 -14.37 -1.46 -4.33
N ASN A 48 -13.85 -2.66 -4.60
CA ASN A 48 -14.67 -3.86 -4.59
C ASN A 48 -15.35 -4.09 -3.22
N THR A 49 -14.62 -3.82 -2.13
CA THR A 49 -15.19 -3.94 -0.78
C THR A 49 -16.27 -2.88 -0.53
N MET A 50 -16.06 -1.65 -0.97
CA MET A 50 -17.06 -0.57 -0.87
C MET A 50 -18.29 -0.85 -1.74
N SER A 51 -18.12 -1.49 -2.90
CA SER A 51 -19.23 -1.99 -3.73
C SER A 51 -19.92 -3.22 -3.16
N GLY A 52 -19.43 -3.78 -2.03
CA GLY A 52 -20.03 -4.93 -1.35
C GLY A 52 -19.79 -6.28 -2.04
N HIS A 53 -18.92 -6.35 -3.04
CA HIS A 53 -18.66 -7.57 -3.83
C HIS A 53 -17.28 -7.57 -4.47
N ASN A 54 -16.57 -8.70 -4.43
CA ASN A 54 -15.38 -8.92 -5.26
C ASN A 54 -15.79 -9.48 -6.64
N PRO A 55 -15.65 -8.72 -7.76
CA PRO A 55 -16.05 -9.16 -9.10
C PRO A 55 -15.35 -10.43 -9.60
N LYS A 56 -14.23 -10.83 -8.97
CA LYS A 56 -13.54 -12.09 -9.28
C LYS A 56 -14.28 -13.33 -8.72
N ALA A 57 -15.21 -13.14 -7.78
CA ALA A 57 -16.00 -14.21 -7.18
C ALA A 57 -17.27 -14.52 -8.01
N LYS A 58 -17.11 -15.29 -9.09
CA LYS A 58 -18.17 -15.55 -10.10
C LYS A 58 -19.47 -16.20 -9.58
N LYS A 59 -19.47 -16.78 -8.39
CA LYS A 59 -20.62 -17.52 -7.81
C LYS A 59 -21.18 -16.86 -6.55
N ALA A 60 -20.87 -15.59 -6.33
CA ALA A 60 -21.37 -14.89 -5.16
C ALA A 60 -22.88 -14.62 -5.28
N VAL A 61 -23.62 -14.94 -4.23
CA VAL A 61 -25.02 -14.54 -4.09
C VAL A 61 -25.08 -13.17 -3.41
N CYS A 62 -25.70 -12.20 -4.07
CA CYS A 62 -25.84 -10.84 -3.58
C CYS A 62 -27.24 -10.61 -3.02
N PRO A 63 -27.38 -10.32 -1.71
CA PRO A 63 -28.66 -9.92 -1.15
C PRO A 63 -29.15 -8.62 -1.80
N SER A 64 -30.46 -8.52 -2.05
CA SER A 64 -31.10 -7.27 -2.46
C SER A 64 -31.64 -6.49 -1.25
N GLY A 65 -31.84 -5.20 -1.46
CA GLY A 65 -32.45 -4.30 -0.48
C GLY A 65 -31.47 -3.65 0.49
N THR A 66 -32.02 -2.75 1.30
CA THR A 66 -31.29 -1.93 2.25
C THR A 66 -31.94 -2.00 3.63
N PHE A 67 -31.22 -1.56 4.66
CA PHE A 67 -31.78 -1.34 6.00
C PHE A 67 -31.21 -0.07 6.63
N GLU A 68 -31.92 0.51 7.58
CA GLU A 68 -31.43 1.69 8.31
C GLU A 68 -30.67 1.26 9.58
N HIS A 69 -29.54 1.91 9.84
CA HIS A 69 -28.80 1.78 11.09
C HIS A 69 -28.07 3.10 11.37
N GLN A 70 -28.20 3.65 12.58
CA GLN A 70 -27.57 4.91 12.98
C GLN A 70 -27.79 6.04 11.95
N ASN A 71 -29.04 6.20 11.48
CA ASN A 71 -29.45 7.21 10.50
C ASN A 71 -28.76 7.12 9.12
N LEU A 72 -28.11 6.00 8.81
CA LEU A 72 -27.55 5.69 7.50
C LEU A 72 -28.26 4.50 6.89
N GLN A 73 -28.41 4.51 5.57
CA GLN A 73 -28.87 3.36 4.81
C GLN A 73 -27.69 2.41 4.57
N TYR A 74 -27.91 1.12 4.77
CA TYR A 74 -26.91 0.06 4.63
C TYR A 74 -27.31 -0.98 3.60
N VAL A 75 -26.32 -1.59 2.95
CA VAL A 75 -26.47 -2.77 2.09
C VAL A 75 -25.69 -3.94 2.67
N TYR A 76 -26.27 -5.14 2.60
CA TYR A 76 -25.54 -6.37 2.90
C TYR A 76 -24.57 -6.70 1.78
N MET A 77 -23.38 -7.15 2.14
CA MET A 77 -22.40 -7.63 1.17
C MET A 77 -22.83 -8.95 0.54
N CYS A 78 -22.34 -9.21 -0.68
CA CYS A 78 -22.48 -10.49 -1.35
C CYS A 78 -21.77 -11.61 -0.58
N SER A 79 -22.16 -12.86 -0.81
CA SER A 79 -21.77 -14.02 0.00
C SER A 79 -20.25 -14.28 0.09
N ASP A 80 -19.45 -13.74 -0.84
CA ASP A 80 -17.99 -13.80 -0.86
C ASP A 80 -17.35 -12.87 0.17
N LEU A 81 -18.02 -11.78 0.55
CA LEU A 81 -17.61 -10.83 1.59
C LEU A 81 -18.63 -10.78 2.76
N GLY A 82 -19.68 -11.60 2.71
CA GLY A 82 -20.89 -11.49 3.54
C GLY A 82 -20.70 -11.70 5.05
N THR A 83 -19.50 -12.00 5.52
CA THR A 83 -19.15 -12.00 6.95
C THR A 83 -17.87 -11.23 7.17
N LYS A 84 -17.68 -10.71 8.40
CA LYS A 84 -16.44 -10.02 8.78
C LYS A 84 -15.20 -10.86 8.49
N GLU A 85 -15.25 -12.16 8.79
CA GLU A 85 -14.17 -13.10 8.53
C GLU A 85 -13.85 -13.21 7.03
N LYS A 86 -14.86 -13.37 6.18
CA LYS A 86 -14.69 -13.47 4.72
C LYS A 86 -14.07 -12.19 4.13
N ALA A 87 -14.56 -11.02 4.55
CA ALA A 87 -13.99 -9.75 4.11
C ALA A 87 -12.55 -9.56 4.61
N VAL A 88 -12.25 -9.90 5.87
CA VAL A 88 -10.87 -9.86 6.40
C VAL A 88 -9.97 -10.81 5.62
N ASN A 89 -10.41 -12.03 5.32
CA ASN A 89 -9.65 -13.00 4.53
C ASN A 89 -9.36 -12.49 3.11
N TYR A 90 -10.32 -11.84 2.47
CA TYR A 90 -10.14 -11.20 1.16
C TYR A 90 -9.10 -10.07 1.20
N LEU A 91 -9.09 -9.26 2.26
CA LEU A 91 -8.23 -8.08 2.37
C LEU A 91 -6.81 -8.37 2.91
N THR A 92 -6.65 -9.43 3.70
CA THR A 92 -5.41 -9.81 4.40
C THR A 92 -4.18 -9.96 3.50
N PRO A 93 -4.27 -10.45 2.24
CA PRO A 93 -3.12 -10.51 1.35
C PRO A 93 -2.55 -9.13 1.02
N ILE A 94 -3.35 -8.07 1.12
CA ILE A 94 -3.04 -6.74 0.61
C ILE A 94 -2.82 -5.73 1.74
N PHE A 95 -3.62 -5.81 2.81
CA PHE A 95 -3.62 -4.86 3.90
C PHE A 95 -3.16 -5.48 5.21
N SER A 96 -2.42 -4.71 6.01
CA SER A 96 -2.09 -5.09 7.39
C SER A 96 -3.36 -5.31 8.22
N LYS A 97 -3.28 -6.16 9.25
CA LYS A 97 -4.45 -6.43 10.11
C LYS A 97 -5.02 -5.14 10.70
N THR A 98 -4.15 -4.29 11.24
CA THR A 98 -4.53 -2.99 11.82
C THR A 98 -5.18 -2.07 10.78
N ALA A 99 -4.70 -2.08 9.52
CA ALA A 99 -5.32 -1.29 8.45
C ALA A 99 -6.76 -1.72 8.17
N ILE A 100 -7.03 -3.03 8.13
CA ILE A 100 -8.36 -3.58 7.90
C ILE A 100 -9.30 -3.20 9.05
N GLU A 101 -8.85 -3.42 10.29
CA GLU A 101 -9.64 -3.09 11.48
C GLU A 101 -9.98 -1.61 11.56
N LYS A 102 -8.99 -0.74 11.28
CA LYS A 102 -9.19 0.71 11.24
C LYS A 102 -10.12 1.10 10.09
N GLY A 103 -9.95 0.53 8.90
CA GLY A 103 -10.83 0.76 7.75
C GLY A 103 -12.28 0.40 8.05
N PHE A 104 -12.53 -0.76 8.63
CA PHE A 104 -13.91 -1.16 8.98
C PHE A 104 -14.55 -0.20 9.98
N LYS A 105 -13.76 0.34 10.91
CA LYS A 105 -14.24 1.36 11.85
C LYS A 105 -14.50 2.70 11.17
N ASP A 106 -13.53 3.21 10.41
CA ASP A 106 -13.57 4.53 9.79
C ASP A 106 -14.68 4.63 8.74
N TYR A 107 -15.02 3.51 8.07
CA TYR A 107 -16.09 3.43 7.07
C TYR A 107 -17.39 2.83 7.61
N HIS A 108 -17.54 2.73 8.94
CA HIS A 108 -18.78 2.31 9.61
C HIS A 108 -19.33 0.94 9.16
N PHE A 109 -18.46 -0.04 8.94
CA PHE A 109 -18.87 -1.41 8.63
C PHE A 109 -19.56 -2.03 9.84
N VAL A 110 -20.70 -2.70 9.61
CA VAL A 110 -21.50 -3.31 10.68
C VAL A 110 -21.83 -4.77 10.38
N VAL A 111 -22.10 -5.55 11.43
CA VAL A 111 -22.68 -6.88 11.30
C VAL A 111 -24.13 -6.81 11.77
N SER A 112 -25.06 -7.12 10.89
CA SER A 112 -26.49 -7.21 11.21
C SER A 112 -27.01 -8.58 10.79
N LYS A 113 -27.71 -9.28 11.69
CA LYS A 113 -28.22 -10.65 11.46
C LYS A 113 -27.13 -11.62 10.97
N GLY A 114 -25.92 -11.50 11.50
CA GLY A 114 -24.75 -12.32 11.12
C GLY A 114 -24.14 -11.99 9.75
N LYS A 115 -24.64 -10.98 9.03
CA LYS A 115 -24.16 -10.56 7.72
C LYS A 115 -23.41 -9.23 7.81
N LEU A 116 -22.29 -9.13 7.10
CA LEU A 116 -21.53 -7.89 6.97
C LEU A 116 -22.28 -6.91 6.06
N ALA A 117 -22.29 -5.64 6.45
CA ALA A 117 -22.94 -4.56 5.71
C ALA A 117 -22.09 -3.28 5.73
N VAL A 118 -22.26 -2.48 4.69
CA VAL A 118 -21.63 -1.16 4.52
C VAL A 118 -22.67 -0.09 4.28
N PRO A 119 -22.42 1.17 4.69
CA PRO A 119 -23.31 2.26 4.35
C PRO A 119 -23.39 2.43 2.84
N VAL A 120 -24.56 2.80 2.34
CA VAL A 120 -24.77 3.17 0.94
C VAL A 120 -23.99 4.44 0.65
N GLY A 121 -23.21 4.41 -0.41
CA GLY A 121 -22.46 5.55 -0.91
C GLY A 121 -21.88 5.25 -2.28
N ASP A 122 -21.45 6.29 -2.97
CA ASP A 122 -20.71 6.21 -4.21
C ASP A 122 -19.34 6.89 -4.07
N GLY A 123 -18.46 6.59 -5.01
CA GLY A 123 -17.14 7.18 -5.04
C GLY A 123 -16.39 6.74 -6.29
N ASP A 124 -15.65 7.68 -6.85
CA ASP A 124 -14.62 7.43 -7.83
C ASP A 124 -13.58 8.55 -7.69
N ASN A 125 -12.45 8.42 -8.37
CA ASN A 125 -11.56 9.55 -8.55
C ASN A 125 -10.88 9.53 -9.90
N LEU A 126 -10.44 10.72 -10.29
CA LEU A 126 -9.76 10.98 -11.55
C LEU A 126 -8.28 10.59 -11.50
N LEU A 127 -7.79 9.86 -10.48
CA LEU A 127 -6.38 9.52 -10.35
C LEU A 127 -6.01 8.29 -11.19
N ASN A 128 -5.14 8.49 -12.18
CA ASN A 128 -4.65 7.44 -13.04
C ASN A 128 -3.45 6.70 -12.43
N TRP A 129 -3.70 5.87 -11.42
CA TRP A 129 -2.66 5.10 -10.74
C TRP A 129 -1.87 4.18 -11.67
N LYS A 130 -2.48 3.68 -12.74
CA LYS A 130 -1.79 2.84 -13.74
C LYS A 130 -0.64 3.57 -14.43
N LYS A 131 -0.71 4.91 -14.54
CA LYS A 131 0.35 5.77 -15.10
C LYS A 131 1.20 6.46 -14.03
N SER A 132 1.05 6.09 -12.75
CA SER A 132 1.81 6.72 -11.68
C SER A 132 3.26 6.24 -11.62
N THR A 133 4.12 7.10 -11.08
CA THR A 133 5.53 6.78 -10.81
C THR A 133 5.78 6.82 -9.31
N ALA A 134 6.72 6.01 -8.81
CA ALA A 134 7.00 5.88 -7.38
C ALA A 134 8.43 6.35 -7.05
N LYS A 135 8.59 7.15 -5.99
CA LYS A 135 9.88 7.56 -5.43
C LYS A 135 10.02 7.04 -4.01
N LEU A 136 11.13 6.36 -3.70
CA LEU A 136 11.41 5.89 -2.35
C LEU A 136 11.62 7.10 -1.42
N ILE A 137 10.90 7.12 -0.29
CA ILE A 137 11.02 8.19 0.72
C ILE A 137 11.71 7.67 1.98
N SER A 138 11.38 6.46 2.42
CA SER A 138 11.93 5.88 3.63
C SER A 138 11.93 4.35 3.54
N LYS A 139 12.93 3.75 4.17
CA LYS A 139 13.09 2.31 4.32
C LYS A 139 13.74 2.02 5.66
N LYS A 140 12.99 1.45 6.59
CA LYS A 140 13.44 1.17 7.95
C LYS A 140 12.86 -0.15 8.43
N GLY A 141 13.72 -1.15 8.60
CA GLY A 141 13.32 -2.50 9.02
C GLY A 141 12.22 -3.08 8.14
N GLY A 142 11.12 -3.53 8.75
CA GLY A 142 9.94 -4.06 8.07
C GLY A 142 9.00 -3.01 7.49
N THR A 143 9.40 -1.75 7.32
CA THR A 143 8.56 -0.65 6.82
C THR A 143 9.23 0.10 5.67
N VAL A 144 8.46 0.36 4.60
CA VAL A 144 8.91 1.11 3.42
C VAL A 144 7.84 2.11 3.03
N THR A 145 8.23 3.35 2.73
CA THR A 145 7.32 4.40 2.26
C THR A 145 7.74 4.89 0.89
N TYR A 146 6.79 4.90 -0.04
CA TYR A 146 6.93 5.50 -1.37
C TYR A 146 6.01 6.73 -1.49
N GLU A 147 6.50 7.75 -2.20
CA GLU A 147 5.66 8.83 -2.73
C GLU A 147 5.35 8.52 -4.19
N PHE A 148 4.08 8.51 -4.53
CA PHE A 148 3.55 8.33 -5.87
C PHE A 148 3.21 9.69 -6.47
N THR A 149 3.68 9.94 -7.69
CA THR A 149 3.18 11.01 -8.54
C THR A 149 2.14 10.40 -9.46
N VAL A 150 0.87 10.77 -9.27
CA VAL A 150 -0.28 10.16 -9.93
C VAL A 150 -0.90 11.15 -10.90
N PRO A 151 -0.78 10.93 -12.21
CA PRO A 151 -1.46 11.75 -13.21
C PRO A 151 -2.98 11.70 -13.04
N THR A 152 -3.68 12.75 -13.43
CA THR A 152 -5.14 12.76 -13.46
C THR A 152 -5.65 12.37 -14.85
N LEU A 153 -6.91 11.93 -14.92
CA LEU A 153 -7.58 11.55 -16.17
C LEU A 153 -8.10 12.76 -16.95
N ASP A 154 -8.33 13.88 -16.28
CA ASP A 154 -8.86 15.14 -16.83
C ASP A 154 -7.76 16.09 -17.37
N GLY A 155 -6.49 15.71 -17.26
CA GLY A 155 -5.35 16.54 -17.68
C GLY A 155 -4.89 17.56 -16.64
N SER A 156 -5.53 17.63 -15.48
CA SER A 156 -5.05 18.41 -14.33
C SER A 156 -3.63 17.99 -13.86
N PRO A 157 -2.93 18.84 -13.09
CA PRO A 157 -1.62 18.50 -12.54
C PRO A 157 -1.64 17.20 -11.71
N SER A 158 -0.54 16.44 -11.79
CA SER A 158 -0.42 15.17 -11.05
C SER A 158 -0.50 15.37 -9.54
N ALA A 159 -1.21 14.48 -8.85
CA ALA A 159 -1.29 14.46 -7.40
C ALA A 159 -0.09 13.72 -6.78
N LYS A 160 0.37 14.17 -5.60
CA LYS A 160 1.37 13.45 -4.80
C LYS A 160 0.70 12.66 -3.67
N ARG A 161 1.02 11.37 -3.56
CA ARG A 161 0.43 10.45 -2.58
C ARG A 161 1.49 9.61 -1.89
N LYS A 162 1.57 9.65 -0.56
CA LYS A 162 2.47 8.78 0.20
C LYS A 162 1.75 7.49 0.59
N VAL A 163 2.37 6.35 0.30
CA VAL A 163 1.88 5.02 0.67
C VAL A 163 2.96 4.32 1.47
N THR A 164 2.57 3.82 2.63
CA THR A 164 3.47 3.06 3.52
C THR A 164 3.09 1.59 3.50
N PHE A 165 4.12 0.77 3.35
CA PHE A 165 4.05 -0.68 3.30
C PHE A 165 4.76 -1.26 4.52
N VAL A 166 4.13 -2.25 5.14
CA VAL A 166 4.66 -2.98 6.29
C VAL A 166 4.78 -4.46 5.95
N LYS A 167 5.81 -5.12 6.49
CA LYS A 167 6.06 -6.55 6.28
C LYS A 167 5.40 -7.33 7.42
N GLU A 168 4.33 -8.05 7.12
CA GLU A 168 3.64 -8.97 8.04
C GLU A 168 3.76 -10.40 7.50
N ASN A 169 4.19 -11.36 8.32
CA ASN A 169 4.34 -12.76 7.93
C ASN A 169 5.11 -12.93 6.60
N LYS A 170 6.23 -12.21 6.47
CA LYS A 170 7.12 -12.19 5.29
C LYS A 170 6.49 -11.61 4.01
N LYS A 171 5.28 -11.05 4.05
CA LYS A 171 4.61 -10.39 2.92
C LYS A 171 4.49 -8.88 3.15
N TRP A 172 4.73 -8.10 2.10
CA TRP A 172 4.51 -6.65 2.13
C TRP A 172 3.02 -6.34 1.96
N LYS A 173 2.51 -5.45 2.81
CA LYS A 173 1.10 -5.05 2.85
C LYS A 173 0.98 -3.54 3.03
N VAL A 174 -0.12 -2.96 2.56
CA VAL A 174 -0.43 -1.54 2.76
C VAL A 174 -0.90 -1.33 4.21
N ASN A 175 -0.38 -0.30 4.86
CA ASN A 175 -0.64 -0.03 6.28
C ASN A 175 -1.87 0.83 6.56
N ARG A 176 -2.58 1.28 5.52
CA ARG A 176 -3.82 2.06 5.61
C ARG A 176 -4.79 1.64 4.50
N PHE A 177 -6.06 1.45 4.86
CA PHE A 177 -7.07 0.88 3.97
C PHE A 177 -7.38 1.74 2.73
N ASP A 178 -7.48 3.06 2.92
CA ASP A 178 -7.73 4.08 1.91
C ASP A 178 -6.43 4.79 1.46
N ALA A 179 -5.27 4.14 1.62
CA ALA A 179 -4.00 4.72 1.17
C ALA A 179 -4.01 5.04 -0.33
N VAL A 180 -4.67 4.17 -1.10
CA VAL A 180 -4.78 4.20 -2.55
C VAL A 180 -6.25 3.95 -2.87
N ILE A 181 -6.94 4.98 -3.32
CA ILE A 181 -8.30 4.92 -3.83
C ILE A 181 -8.27 5.39 -5.26
#